data_AF-A0A2I0CW52-F1
#
_entry.id   AF-A0A2I0CW52-F1
#
_cell.length_a   1.000
_cell.length_b   1.000
_cell.length_c   1.000
_cell.angle_alpha   90.00
_cell.angle_beta   90.00
_cell.angle_gamma   90.00
#
_symmetry.space_group_name_H-M   'P 1'
#
loop_
_entity.id
_entity.type
_entity.pdbx_description
1 polymer ?
#
loop_
_entity_poly.entity_id
_entity_poly.type
_entity_poly.pdbx_seq_one_letter_code
_entity_poly.pdbx_strand_id
1 'polypeptide(L)'
;MKLQSLIREWIKRDPIRFQSLHADLISSRSAITLEHYLERSILLAIGIGAVFAVCGFFVSLIFAIPRGGGQVGIYNVLNLPIPEAIAGISTFFFFQGVAIIVAFVLGSYVGFNGLLRMPGFEKSNRATKINMTIHNAVAYMYAMRRGGAQLMVIFRSLSENANIYGEVALEFRQVVRDADFFGHDVITSLKHLTETTPSEKLKNFLEDLLSVIESGGDMAGFLSMRVRLYQEEARFEQKQFLNFLSLVAESYVTLFVAGPLFLIIIMVVMGMVGGGAILQFTAVTYAVLPIGSLVFILLIDLISLKTEKAERYRKGKWLHEYDEVPIMTMSGEEHLFAQLAHYDKWRNLINQLKHPFQGFVMDVNRSFYITVPVAVLYVSLVFFNT
;
A
#
# COMPACT_ATOMS: atom_id res chain seq x y z
N MET A 1 -32.23 -14.61 -5.01
CA MET A 1 -33.18 -14.73 -3.86
C MET A 1 -32.89 -15.93 -2.96
N LYS A 2 -32.81 -17.18 -3.45
CA LYS A 2 -32.58 -18.36 -2.57
C LYS A 2 -31.22 -18.38 -1.83
N LEU A 3 -30.15 -17.87 -2.46
CA LEU A 3 -28.81 -17.87 -1.84
C LEU A 3 -28.72 -16.86 -0.68
N GLN A 4 -29.29 -15.66 -0.86
CA GLN A 4 -29.31 -14.61 0.16
C GLN A 4 -30.09 -15.02 1.41
N SER A 5 -31.23 -15.71 1.26
CA SER A 5 -31.99 -16.20 2.42
C SER A 5 -31.21 -17.25 3.21
N LEU A 6 -30.49 -18.15 2.53
CA LEU A 6 -29.64 -19.16 3.17
C LEU A 6 -28.45 -18.53 3.91
N ILE A 7 -27.80 -17.54 3.31
CA ILE A 7 -26.70 -16.80 3.95
C ILE A 7 -27.21 -16.07 5.19
N ARG A 8 -28.39 -15.44 5.11
CA ARG A 8 -28.99 -14.77 6.26
C ARG A 8 -29.30 -15.74 7.41
N GLU A 9 -29.84 -16.92 7.10
CA GLU A 9 -30.03 -17.98 8.10
C GLU A 9 -28.70 -18.49 8.68
N TRP A 10 -27.66 -18.61 7.85
CA TRP A 10 -26.33 -19.02 8.28
C TRP A 10 -25.69 -18.02 9.24
N ILE A 11 -25.80 -16.72 8.94
CA ILE A 11 -25.32 -15.64 9.83
C ILE A 11 -26.07 -15.67 11.17
N LYS A 12 -27.39 -15.92 11.15
CA LYS A 12 -28.20 -16.00 12.37
C LYS A 12 -27.85 -17.20 13.25
N ARG A 13 -27.37 -18.30 12.67
CA ARG A 13 -26.96 -19.50 13.43
C ARG A 13 -25.68 -19.25 14.23
N ASP A 14 -24.70 -18.56 13.66
CA ASP A 14 -23.39 -18.30 14.28
C ASP A 14 -23.00 -16.81 14.25
N PRO A 15 -23.65 -15.94 15.04
CA PRO A 15 -23.39 -14.50 14.99
C PRO A 15 -21.97 -14.12 15.41
N ILE A 16 -21.38 -14.86 16.36
CA ILE A 16 -20.05 -14.58 16.92
C ILE A 16 -18.96 -14.67 15.84
N ARG A 17 -19.07 -15.63 14.93
CA ARG A 17 -18.05 -15.86 13.88
C ARG A 17 -17.98 -14.71 12.88
N PHE A 18 -19.10 -14.07 12.60
CA PHE A 18 -19.20 -12.98 11.63
C PHE A 18 -19.11 -11.59 12.24
N GLN A 19 -19.10 -11.48 13.57
CA GLN A 19 -19.01 -10.20 14.27
C GLN A 19 -17.68 -9.49 13.97
N SER A 20 -16.56 -10.21 13.97
CA SER A 20 -15.26 -9.64 13.62
C SER A 20 -15.21 -9.15 12.17
N LEU A 21 -15.71 -9.97 11.23
CA LEU A 21 -15.83 -9.59 9.83
C LEU A 21 -16.72 -8.36 9.63
N HIS A 22 -17.83 -8.28 10.38
CA HIS A 22 -18.72 -7.12 10.34
C HIS A 22 -18.01 -5.85 10.82
N ALA A 23 -17.32 -5.94 11.96
CA ALA A 23 -16.54 -4.84 12.51
C ALA A 23 -15.41 -4.41 11.55
N ASP A 24 -14.74 -5.36 10.90
CA ASP A 24 -13.69 -5.09 9.92
C ASP A 24 -14.24 -4.40 8.67
N LEU A 25 -15.42 -4.79 8.19
CA LEU A 25 -16.10 -4.13 7.06
C LEU A 25 -16.56 -2.70 7.39
N ILE A 26 -17.04 -2.46 8.62
CA ILE A 26 -17.41 -1.12 9.09
C ILE A 26 -16.17 -0.23 9.20
N SER A 27 -15.13 -0.74 9.85
CA SER A 27 -13.89 0.01 10.08
C SER A 27 -13.03 0.20 8.82
N SER A 28 -13.19 -0.66 7.80
CA SER A 28 -12.62 -0.45 6.47
C SER A 28 -13.43 0.53 5.61
N ARG A 29 -14.60 1.00 6.08
CA ARG A 29 -15.56 1.85 5.34
C ARG A 29 -16.04 1.22 4.04
N SER A 30 -16.16 -0.11 4.02
CA SER A 30 -16.68 -0.83 2.87
C SER A 30 -18.15 -0.43 2.64
N ALA A 31 -18.49 -0.01 1.42
CA ALA A 31 -19.85 0.44 1.06
C ALA A 31 -20.85 -0.71 0.87
N ILE A 32 -20.57 -1.88 1.44
CA ILE A 32 -21.29 -3.13 1.20
C ILE A 32 -21.73 -3.75 2.53
N THR A 33 -22.90 -4.37 2.52
CA THR A 33 -23.41 -5.10 3.69
C THR A 33 -22.69 -6.43 3.85
N LEU A 34 -22.66 -6.95 5.08
CA LEU A 34 -22.04 -8.24 5.39
C LEU A 34 -22.66 -9.39 4.57
N GLU A 35 -23.97 -9.38 4.39
CA GLU A 35 -24.69 -10.37 3.60
C GLU A 35 -24.20 -10.38 2.13
N HIS A 36 -24.09 -9.19 1.53
CA HIS A 36 -23.64 -9.04 0.15
C HIS A 36 -22.15 -9.37 -0.03
N TYR A 37 -21.33 -9.07 0.98
CA TYR A 37 -19.92 -9.43 0.97
C TYR A 37 -19.71 -10.95 1.01
N LEU A 38 -20.45 -11.66 1.86
CA LEU A 38 -20.39 -13.12 1.93
C LEU A 38 -20.89 -13.78 0.65
N GLU A 39 -21.97 -13.26 0.04
CA GLU A 39 -22.45 -13.74 -1.25
C GLU A 39 -21.37 -13.61 -2.33
N ARG A 40 -20.75 -12.42 -2.46
CA ARG A 40 -19.65 -12.20 -3.40
C ARG A 40 -18.44 -13.09 -3.09
N SER A 41 -18.13 -13.30 -1.81
CA SER A 41 -17.00 -14.13 -1.40
C SER A 41 -17.21 -15.60 -1.79
N ILE A 42 -18.42 -16.13 -1.65
CA ILE A 42 -18.77 -17.49 -2.08
C ILE A 42 -18.66 -17.61 -3.61
N LEU A 43 -19.22 -16.65 -4.36
CA LEU A 43 -19.17 -16.66 -5.82
C LEU A 43 -17.72 -16.57 -6.35
N LEU A 44 -16.91 -15.69 -5.76
CA LEU A 44 -15.49 -15.57 -6.11
C LEU A 44 -14.69 -16.81 -5.69
N ALA A 45 -14.99 -17.43 -4.55
CA ALA A 45 -14.36 -18.67 -4.13
C ALA A 45 -14.64 -19.82 -5.10
N ILE A 46 -15.87 -19.93 -5.60
CA ILE A 46 -16.22 -20.91 -6.65
C ILE A 46 -15.42 -20.61 -7.94
N GLY A 47 -15.28 -19.34 -8.31
CA GLY A 47 -14.45 -18.92 -9.46
C GLY A 47 -12.97 -19.28 -9.29
N ILE A 48 -12.39 -19.03 -8.11
CA ILE A 48 -11.02 -19.41 -7.76
C ILE A 48 -10.87 -20.95 -7.79
N GLY A 49 -11.84 -21.67 -7.24
CA GLY A 49 -11.91 -23.14 -7.33
C GLY A 49 -11.88 -23.62 -8.78
N ALA A 50 -12.63 -22.98 -9.68
CA ALA A 50 -12.61 -23.33 -11.10
C ALA A 50 -11.24 -23.10 -11.76
N VAL A 51 -10.54 -22.01 -11.41
CA VAL A 51 -9.16 -21.78 -11.87
C VAL A 51 -8.21 -22.85 -11.34
N PHE A 52 -8.33 -23.21 -10.05
CA PHE A 52 -7.53 -24.29 -9.47
C PHE A 52 -7.82 -25.66 -10.09
N ALA A 53 -9.08 -25.94 -10.47
CA ALA A 53 -9.43 -27.14 -11.22
C ALA A 53 -8.72 -27.19 -12.58
N VAL A 54 -8.68 -26.08 -13.31
CA VAL A 54 -7.93 -25.97 -14.58
C VAL A 54 -6.43 -26.18 -14.36
N CYS A 55 -5.86 -25.57 -13.32
CA CYS A 55 -4.47 -25.82 -12.94
C CYS A 55 -4.22 -27.29 -12.57
N GLY A 56 -5.14 -27.90 -11.80
CA GLY A 56 -5.09 -29.31 -11.43
C GLY A 56 -5.12 -30.23 -12.64
N PHE A 57 -5.91 -29.88 -13.67
CA PHE A 57 -5.91 -30.57 -14.96
C PHE A 57 -4.54 -30.48 -15.65
N PHE A 58 -3.94 -29.29 -15.78
CA PHE A 58 -2.61 -29.15 -16.40
C PHE A 58 -1.51 -29.84 -15.60
N VAL A 59 -1.55 -29.76 -14.27
CA VAL A 59 -0.60 -30.47 -13.39
C VAL A 59 -0.74 -31.98 -13.60
N SER A 60 -1.96 -32.50 -13.64
CA SER A 60 -2.20 -33.93 -13.90
C SER A 60 -1.64 -34.39 -15.25
N LEU A 61 -1.68 -33.53 -16.29
CA LEU A 61 -1.08 -33.81 -17.59
C LEU A 61 0.45 -33.87 -17.54
N ILE A 62 1.11 -33.03 -16.75
CA ILE A 62 2.58 -33.06 -16.59
C ILE A 62 3.04 -34.38 -15.95
N PHE A 63 2.29 -34.88 -14.96
CA PHE A 63 2.55 -36.18 -14.33
C PHE A 63 2.15 -37.36 -15.24
N ALA A 64 1.32 -37.13 -16.25
CA ALA A 64 0.91 -38.13 -17.23
C ALA A 64 1.95 -38.38 -18.33
N ILE A 65 2.88 -37.46 -18.57
CA ILE A 65 3.88 -37.61 -19.63
C ILE A 65 4.83 -38.74 -19.21
N PRO A 66 4.93 -39.84 -19.98
CA PRO A 66 5.91 -40.87 -19.72
C PRO A 66 7.32 -40.30 -19.94
N ARG A 67 7.92 -39.80 -18.86
CA ARG A 67 9.33 -39.39 -18.86
C ARG A 67 10.18 -40.65 -18.88
N GLY A 68 10.74 -40.94 -20.05
CA GLY A 68 11.78 -41.93 -20.36
C GLY A 68 12.13 -42.98 -19.30
N GLY A 69 11.83 -44.25 -19.60
CA GLY A 69 12.61 -45.40 -19.12
C GLY A 69 12.25 -46.02 -17.78
N GLY A 70 11.24 -45.53 -17.07
CA GLY A 70 10.66 -46.20 -15.90
C GLY A 70 9.18 -45.90 -15.86
N GLN A 71 8.35 -46.94 -15.77
CA GLN A 71 6.90 -46.80 -15.70
C GLN A 71 6.52 -46.09 -14.39
N VAL A 72 6.54 -44.76 -14.38
CA VAL A 72 5.76 -43.98 -13.41
C VAL A 72 4.31 -43.98 -13.89
N GLY A 73 3.75 -45.17 -14.03
CA GLY A 73 2.30 -45.35 -14.09
C GLY A 73 1.76 -45.15 -12.68
N ILE A 74 0.66 -44.43 -12.54
CA ILE A 74 -0.05 -44.33 -11.27
C ILE A 74 -0.67 -45.72 -11.01
N TYR A 75 0.03 -46.59 -10.29
CA TYR A 75 -0.50 -47.88 -9.84
C TYR A 75 -1.29 -47.70 -8.54
N ASN A 76 -2.38 -48.46 -8.38
CA ASN A 76 -3.19 -48.48 -7.17
C ASN A 76 -2.41 -49.14 -6.02
N VAL A 77 -1.52 -48.39 -5.36
CA VAL A 77 -0.66 -48.89 -4.28
C VAL A 77 -1.47 -49.43 -3.09
N LEU A 78 -2.71 -49.00 -2.94
CA LEU A 78 -3.58 -49.31 -1.80
C LEU A 78 -4.53 -50.50 -2.05
N ASN A 79 -4.46 -51.14 -3.22
CA ASN A 79 -5.28 -52.30 -3.62
C ASN A 79 -6.77 -52.17 -3.23
N LEU A 80 -7.31 -50.95 -3.33
CA LEU A 80 -8.71 -50.69 -2.99
C LEU A 80 -9.60 -51.35 -4.06
N PRO A 81 -10.62 -52.13 -3.67
CA PRO A 81 -11.55 -52.76 -4.61
C PRO A 81 -12.33 -51.68 -5.33
N ILE A 82 -12.06 -51.51 -6.62
CA ILE A 82 -12.78 -50.54 -7.47
C ILE A 82 -14.14 -51.17 -7.83
N PRO A 83 -15.27 -50.51 -7.55
CA PRO A 83 -16.59 -51.00 -7.96
C PRO A 83 -16.66 -51.28 -9.46
N GLU A 84 -17.28 -52.40 -9.86
CA GLU A 84 -17.38 -52.84 -11.27
C GLU A 84 -18.02 -51.79 -12.21
N ALA A 85 -18.78 -50.83 -11.66
CA ALA A 85 -19.36 -49.70 -12.40
C ALA A 85 -18.33 -48.71 -12.98
N ILE A 86 -17.08 -48.74 -12.49
CA ILE A 86 -16.00 -47.80 -12.87
C ILE A 86 -14.89 -48.53 -13.67
N ALA A 87 -14.99 -49.86 -13.81
CA ALA A 87 -13.95 -50.73 -14.39
C ALA A 87 -13.68 -50.49 -15.90
N GLY A 88 -14.53 -49.74 -16.59
CA GLY A 88 -14.34 -49.36 -18.00
C GLY A 88 -13.60 -48.03 -18.22
N ILE A 89 -13.32 -47.26 -17.17
CA ILE A 89 -12.60 -45.99 -17.25
C ILE A 89 -11.11 -46.28 -17.06
N SER A 90 -10.25 -45.84 -18.00
CA SER A 90 -8.81 -46.01 -17.83
C SER A 90 -8.38 -45.39 -16.50
N THR A 91 -7.53 -46.09 -15.74
CA THR A 91 -7.06 -45.66 -14.41
C THR A 91 -6.56 -44.21 -14.40
N PHE A 92 -6.00 -43.78 -15.53
CA PHE A 92 -5.59 -42.40 -15.80
C PHE A 92 -6.74 -41.37 -15.69
N PHE A 93 -7.86 -41.58 -16.39
CA PHE A 93 -8.99 -40.64 -16.36
C PHE A 93 -9.66 -40.56 -14.99
N PHE A 94 -9.65 -41.67 -14.23
CA PHE A 94 -10.16 -41.67 -12.85
C PHE A 94 -9.32 -40.77 -11.93
N PHE A 95 -7.99 -40.95 -11.90
CA PHE A 95 -7.10 -40.12 -11.08
C PHE A 95 -7.09 -38.66 -11.54
N GLN A 96 -7.21 -38.40 -12.84
CA GLN A 96 -7.35 -37.05 -13.37
C GLN A 96 -8.64 -36.37 -12.88
N GLY A 97 -9.78 -37.07 -12.91
CA GLY A 97 -11.04 -36.56 -12.36
C GLY A 97 -10.96 -36.25 -10.87
N VAL A 98 -10.35 -37.15 -10.09
CA VAL A 98 -10.10 -36.93 -8.66
C VAL A 98 -9.20 -35.72 -8.42
N ALA A 99 -8.10 -35.58 -9.17
CA ALA A 99 -7.19 -34.44 -9.03
C ALA A 99 -7.88 -33.10 -9.30
N ILE A 100 -8.76 -33.01 -10.30
CA ILE A 100 -9.53 -31.81 -10.61
C ILE A 100 -10.51 -31.47 -9.49
N ILE A 101 -11.25 -32.45 -8.98
CA ILE A 101 -12.21 -32.25 -7.88
C ILE A 101 -11.48 -31.81 -6.61
N VAL A 102 -10.37 -32.47 -6.27
CA VAL A 102 -9.55 -32.12 -5.10
C VAL A 102 -8.98 -30.71 -5.25
N ALA A 103 -8.45 -30.36 -6.43
CA ALA A 103 -7.94 -29.01 -6.70
C ALA A 103 -9.05 -27.96 -6.62
N PHE A 104 -10.26 -28.25 -7.12
CA PHE A 104 -11.42 -27.36 -7.01
C PHE A 104 -11.81 -27.10 -5.56
N VAL A 105 -11.94 -28.16 -4.75
CA VAL A 105 -12.35 -28.07 -3.34
C VAL A 105 -11.29 -27.32 -2.54
N LEU A 106 -10.01 -27.64 -2.73
CA LEU A 106 -8.89 -26.94 -2.07
C LEU A 106 -8.83 -25.46 -2.49
N GLY A 107 -8.92 -25.18 -3.79
CA GLY A 107 -8.88 -23.81 -4.32
C GLY A 107 -10.05 -22.96 -3.81
N SER A 108 -11.26 -23.52 -3.80
CA SER A 108 -12.46 -22.85 -3.25
C SER A 108 -12.33 -22.61 -1.74
N TYR A 109 -11.85 -23.60 -0.99
CA TYR A 109 -11.63 -23.46 0.46
C TYR A 109 -10.58 -22.40 0.79
N VAL A 110 -9.43 -22.41 0.11
CA VAL A 110 -8.35 -21.43 0.30
C VAL A 110 -8.82 -20.05 -0.14
N GLY A 111 -9.47 -19.94 -1.30
CA GLY A 111 -10.01 -18.69 -1.81
C GLY A 111 -11.03 -18.06 -0.88
N PHE A 112 -11.98 -18.86 -0.36
CA PHE A 112 -12.97 -18.39 0.60
C PHE A 112 -12.33 -17.88 1.90
N ASN A 113 -11.40 -18.63 2.49
CA ASN A 113 -10.69 -18.20 3.70
C ASN A 113 -9.83 -16.97 3.47
N GLY A 114 -9.20 -16.84 2.29
CA GLY A 114 -8.45 -15.66 1.90
C GLY A 114 -9.33 -14.41 1.79
N LEU A 115 -10.48 -14.52 1.13
CA LEU A 115 -11.44 -13.43 0.97
C LEU A 115 -12.04 -12.99 2.32
N LEU A 116 -12.27 -13.90 3.26
CA LEU A 116 -12.72 -13.52 4.61
C LEU A 116 -11.67 -12.69 5.38
N ARG A 117 -10.39 -12.82 5.07
CA ARG A 117 -9.30 -12.06 5.71
C ARG A 117 -9.02 -10.72 5.03
N MET A 118 -9.48 -10.53 3.79
CA MET A 118 -9.23 -9.31 3.01
C MET A 118 -9.67 -8.02 3.71
N PRO A 119 -10.87 -7.91 4.34
CA PRO A 119 -11.27 -6.69 5.03
C PRO A 119 -10.37 -6.35 6.20
N GLY A 120 -9.80 -7.35 6.88
CA GLY A 120 -8.81 -7.16 7.93
C GLY A 120 -7.51 -6.53 7.42
N PHE A 121 -7.04 -6.92 6.24
CA PHE A 121 -5.88 -6.29 5.59
C PHE A 121 -6.18 -4.85 5.17
N GLU A 122 -7.37 -4.58 4.59
CA GLU A 122 -7.77 -3.23 4.22
C GLU A 122 -7.90 -2.32 5.45
N LYS A 123 -8.51 -2.82 6.52
CA LYS A 123 -8.58 -2.16 7.83
C LYS A 123 -7.20 -1.80 8.36
N SER A 124 -6.27 -2.76 8.37
CA SER A 124 -4.91 -2.54 8.83
C SER A 124 -4.19 -1.48 7.99
N ASN A 125 -4.31 -1.55 6.66
CA ASN A 125 -3.73 -0.56 5.76
C ASN A 125 -4.30 0.85 6.01
N ARG A 126 -5.62 0.98 6.22
CA ARG A 126 -6.25 2.26 6.61
C ARG A 126 -5.76 2.74 7.97
N ALA A 127 -5.66 1.85 8.97
CA ALA A 127 -5.14 2.20 10.29
C ALA A 127 -3.73 2.77 10.20
N THR A 128 -2.85 2.18 9.39
CA THR A 128 -1.50 2.69 9.14
C THR A 128 -1.52 4.10 8.51
N LYS A 129 -2.34 4.32 7.46
CA LYS A 129 -2.50 5.64 6.84
C LYS A 129 -3.03 6.69 7.81
N ILE A 130 -3.97 6.30 8.68
CA ILE A 130 -4.51 7.18 9.73
C ILE A 130 -3.41 7.54 10.74
N ASN A 131 -2.64 6.55 11.19
CA ASN A 131 -1.55 6.75 12.16
C ASN A 131 -0.47 7.69 11.63
N MET A 132 -0.16 7.64 10.33
CA MET A 132 0.81 8.52 9.69
C MET A 132 0.30 9.96 9.58
N THR A 133 -0.99 10.14 9.32
CA THR A 133 -1.58 11.46 9.03
C THR A 133 -2.10 12.19 10.27
N ILE A 134 -2.29 11.50 11.40
CA ILE A 134 -2.89 12.05 12.61
C ILE A 134 -2.08 13.21 13.20
N HIS A 135 -0.75 13.15 13.12
CA HIS A 135 0.11 14.21 13.64
C HIS A 135 -0.20 15.56 12.96
N ASN A 136 -0.25 15.55 11.62
CA ASN A 136 -0.51 16.73 10.82
C ASN A 136 -1.93 17.26 11.05
N ALA A 137 -2.92 16.37 11.18
CA ALA A 137 -4.30 16.73 11.48
C ALA A 137 -4.43 17.41 12.86
N VAL A 138 -3.81 16.84 13.91
CA VAL A 138 -3.86 17.42 15.26
C VAL A 138 -3.12 18.76 15.32
N ALA A 139 -2.00 18.90 14.60
CA ALA A 139 -1.30 20.19 14.47
C ALA A 139 -2.18 21.25 13.81
N TYR A 140 -2.93 20.88 12.78
CA TYR A 140 -3.89 21.77 12.13
C TYR A 140 -5.04 22.16 13.07
N MET A 141 -5.60 21.18 13.79
CA MET A 141 -6.64 21.43 14.79
C MET A 141 -6.16 22.37 15.88
N TYR A 142 -4.93 22.19 16.38
CA TYR A 142 -4.31 23.08 17.35
C TYR A 142 -4.18 24.50 16.82
N ALA A 143 -3.66 24.67 15.60
CA ALA A 143 -3.46 25.99 14.99
C ALA A 143 -4.79 26.74 14.84
N MET A 144 -5.83 26.06 14.35
CA MET A 144 -7.16 26.64 14.20
C MET A 144 -7.80 26.95 15.56
N ARG A 145 -7.69 26.04 16.54
CA ARG A 145 -8.25 26.25 17.88
C ARG A 145 -7.58 27.40 18.60
N ARG A 146 -6.26 27.53 18.49
CA ARG A 146 -5.48 28.67 19.00
C ARG A 146 -5.88 29.98 18.34
N GLY A 147 -6.27 29.93 17.06
CA GLY A 147 -6.87 31.06 16.33
C GLY A 147 -8.32 31.39 16.74
N GLY A 148 -8.88 30.69 17.73
CA GLY A 148 -10.23 30.94 18.25
C GLY A 148 -11.35 30.19 17.53
N ALA A 149 -11.04 29.33 16.55
CA ALA A 149 -12.06 28.58 15.84
C ALA A 149 -12.81 27.60 16.77
N GLN A 150 -14.10 27.40 16.47
CA GLN A 150 -14.94 26.39 17.13
C GLN A 150 -14.66 24.99 16.57
N LEU A 151 -14.85 23.94 17.36
CA LEU A 151 -14.52 22.56 16.98
C LEU A 151 -15.18 22.10 15.68
N MET A 152 -16.46 22.42 15.47
CA MET A 152 -17.13 21.98 14.25
C MET A 152 -16.61 22.68 13.00
N VAL A 153 -16.18 23.94 13.11
CA VAL A 153 -15.51 24.66 12.03
C VAL A 153 -14.16 24.01 11.71
N ILE A 154 -13.43 23.59 12.74
CA ILE A 154 -12.16 22.87 12.60
C ILE A 154 -12.37 21.54 11.87
N PHE A 155 -13.34 20.73 12.30
CA PHE A 155 -13.62 19.43 11.68
C PHE A 155 -14.09 19.58 10.22
N ARG A 156 -14.96 20.57 9.94
CA ARG A 156 -15.39 20.89 8.57
C ARG A 156 -14.20 21.23 7.69
N SER A 157 -13.37 22.17 8.14
CA SER A 157 -12.17 22.60 7.40
C SER A 157 -11.16 21.47 7.20
N LEU A 158 -10.96 20.61 8.22
CA LEU A 158 -10.10 19.43 8.10
C LEU A 158 -10.64 18.46 7.05
N SER A 159 -11.95 18.16 7.09
CA SER A 159 -12.61 17.21 6.18
C SER A 159 -12.64 17.67 4.71
N GLU A 160 -12.70 18.98 4.47
CA GLU A 160 -12.65 19.59 3.14
C GLU A 160 -11.25 19.51 2.52
N ASN A 161 -10.21 19.44 3.36
CA ASN A 161 -8.81 19.39 2.97
C ASN A 161 -8.23 17.97 3.08
N ALA A 162 -9.05 16.94 2.81
CA ALA A 162 -8.63 15.54 2.85
C ALA A 162 -7.46 15.19 1.92
N ASN A 163 -7.29 15.94 0.82
CA ASN A 163 -6.14 15.76 -0.06
C ASN A 163 -4.81 16.12 0.63
N ILE A 164 -4.82 17.02 1.62
CA ILE A 164 -3.63 17.47 2.33
C ILE A 164 -3.41 16.63 3.60
N TYR A 165 -4.48 16.36 4.35
CA TYR A 165 -4.42 15.68 5.65
C TYR A 165 -4.74 14.18 5.58
N GLY A 166 -4.95 13.64 4.38
CA GLY A 166 -5.09 12.22 4.11
C GLY A 166 -6.30 11.56 4.80
N GLU A 167 -6.10 10.30 5.22
CA GLU A 167 -7.17 9.43 5.70
C GLU A 167 -7.81 9.93 7.00
N VAL A 168 -7.07 10.60 7.88
CA VAL A 168 -7.65 11.18 9.13
C VAL A 168 -8.71 12.23 8.82
N ALA A 169 -8.51 13.06 7.80
CA ALA A 169 -9.52 14.03 7.39
C ALA A 169 -10.78 13.35 6.84
N LEU A 170 -10.67 12.17 6.24
CA LEU A 170 -11.83 11.35 5.85
C LEU A 170 -12.57 10.78 7.07
N GLU A 171 -11.86 10.39 8.13
CA GLU A 171 -12.48 9.99 9.40
C GLU A 171 -13.25 11.17 10.04
N PHE A 172 -12.67 12.37 10.07
CA PHE A 172 -13.40 13.56 10.56
C PHE A 172 -14.56 13.99 9.66
N ARG A 173 -14.58 13.60 8.38
CA ARG A 173 -15.75 13.79 7.51
C ARG A 173 -16.97 13.03 8.02
N GLN A 174 -16.77 11.88 8.67
CA GLN A 174 -17.89 11.20 9.33
C GLN A 174 -18.48 12.07 10.44
N VAL A 175 -17.65 12.65 11.30
CA VAL A 175 -18.13 13.52 12.40
C VAL A 175 -18.94 14.69 11.84
N VAL A 176 -18.45 15.33 10.78
CA VAL A 176 -19.16 16.43 10.11
C VAL A 176 -20.46 15.96 9.49
N ARG A 177 -20.46 14.78 8.85
CA ARG A 177 -21.67 14.20 8.25
C ARG A 177 -22.72 13.86 9.30
N ASP A 178 -22.29 13.25 10.40
CA ASP A 178 -23.14 12.82 11.51
C ASP A 178 -23.79 14.05 12.19
N ALA A 179 -23.04 15.16 12.30
CA ALA A 179 -23.58 16.42 12.80
C ALA A 179 -24.51 17.13 11.79
N ASP A 180 -24.07 17.32 10.53
CA ASP A 180 -24.78 18.15 9.56
C ASP A 180 -26.01 17.46 8.94
N PHE A 181 -25.93 16.16 8.65
CA PHE A 181 -27.02 15.43 7.97
C PHE A 181 -27.93 14.67 8.94
N PHE A 182 -27.37 14.12 10.01
CA PHE A 182 -28.15 13.33 10.98
C PHE A 182 -28.55 14.12 12.22
N GLY A 183 -28.04 15.36 12.38
CA GLY A 183 -28.38 16.23 13.49
C GLY A 183 -27.82 15.74 14.83
N HIS A 184 -26.79 14.88 14.82
CA HIS A 184 -26.14 14.43 16.04
C HIS A 184 -25.33 15.56 16.67
N ASP A 185 -25.26 15.58 18.00
CA ASP A 185 -24.37 16.49 18.71
C ASP A 185 -22.89 16.08 18.51
N VAL A 186 -21.99 17.00 18.81
CA VAL A 186 -20.54 16.81 18.59
C VAL A 186 -20.00 15.65 19.43
N ILE A 187 -20.50 15.47 20.66
CA ILE A 187 -20.05 14.44 21.60
C ILE A 187 -20.49 13.07 21.07
N THR A 188 -21.77 12.92 20.69
CA THR A 188 -22.28 11.68 20.08
C THR A 188 -21.59 11.34 18.77
N SER A 189 -21.35 12.34 17.91
CA SER A 189 -20.65 12.13 16.64
C SER A 189 -19.19 11.67 16.84
N LEU A 190 -18.50 12.21 17.85
CA LEU A 190 -17.15 11.75 18.22
C LEU A 190 -17.17 10.35 18.84
N LYS A 191 -18.14 10.03 19.72
CA LYS A 191 -18.31 8.68 20.28
C LYS A 191 -18.51 7.65 19.16
N HIS A 192 -19.34 7.96 18.18
CA HIS A 192 -19.56 7.09 17.02
C HIS A 192 -18.29 6.92 16.16
N LEU A 193 -17.47 7.96 16.03
CA LEU A 193 -16.18 7.84 15.36
C LEU A 193 -15.21 6.93 16.14
N THR A 194 -15.14 7.08 17.47
CA THR A 194 -14.31 6.26 18.36
C THR A 194 -14.63 4.76 18.25
N GLU A 195 -15.91 4.42 18.09
CA GLU A 195 -16.36 3.02 17.94
C GLU A 195 -16.06 2.44 16.55
N THR A 196 -15.99 3.27 15.52
CA THR A 196 -15.89 2.82 14.12
C THR A 196 -14.48 2.91 13.54
N THR A 197 -13.59 3.72 14.13
CA THR A 197 -12.23 3.92 13.62
C THR A 197 -11.37 2.65 13.74
N PRO A 198 -10.57 2.29 12.72
CA PRO A 198 -9.68 1.13 12.77
C PRO A 198 -8.36 1.41 13.53
N SER A 199 -8.03 2.67 13.79
CA SER A 199 -6.76 3.09 14.41
C SER A 199 -6.89 3.25 15.92
N GLU A 200 -6.10 2.49 16.68
CA GLU A 200 -6.00 2.66 18.14
C GLU A 200 -5.46 4.03 18.54
N LYS A 201 -4.50 4.58 17.79
CA LYS A 201 -3.91 5.90 18.07
C LYS A 201 -4.94 7.01 17.92
N LEU A 202 -5.79 6.93 16.90
CA LEU A 202 -6.90 7.86 16.69
C LEU A 202 -7.99 7.65 17.75
N LYS A 203 -8.32 6.40 18.07
CA LYS A 203 -9.29 6.07 19.13
C LYS A 203 -8.90 6.71 20.46
N ASN A 204 -7.67 6.51 20.91
CA ASN A 204 -7.16 7.09 22.16
C ASN A 204 -7.19 8.63 22.12
N PHE A 205 -6.84 9.23 20.98
CA PHE A 205 -6.93 10.69 20.81
C PHE A 205 -8.39 11.19 20.93
N LEU A 206 -9.35 10.49 20.33
CA LEU A 206 -10.76 10.87 20.37
C LEU A 206 -11.34 10.69 21.78
N GLU A 207 -10.96 9.65 22.51
CA GLU A 207 -11.35 9.44 23.92
C GLU A 207 -10.79 10.57 24.81
N ASP A 208 -9.51 10.90 24.66
CA ASP A 208 -8.88 12.02 25.38
C ASP A 208 -9.58 13.34 25.03
N LEU A 209 -9.85 13.59 23.74
CA LEU A 209 -10.53 14.78 23.25
C LEU A 209 -11.93 14.92 23.84
N LEU A 210 -12.68 13.83 23.89
CA LEU A 210 -14.02 13.76 24.44
C LEU A 210 -14.02 14.09 25.94
N SER A 211 -13.05 13.55 26.69
CA SER A 211 -12.89 13.84 28.11
C SER A 211 -12.64 15.34 28.38
N VAL A 212 -11.83 16.00 27.56
CA VAL A 212 -11.59 17.45 27.68
C VAL A 212 -12.84 18.26 27.31
N ILE A 213 -13.61 17.82 26.31
CA ILE A 213 -14.88 18.46 25.94
C ILE A 213 -15.91 18.34 27.07
N GLU A 214 -16.12 17.14 27.61
CA GLU A 214 -17.11 16.88 28.67
C GLU A 214 -16.75 17.60 29.99
N SER A 215 -15.45 17.75 30.28
CA SER A 215 -14.97 18.49 31.46
C SER A 215 -14.89 20.01 31.26
N GLY A 216 -15.09 20.51 30.04
CA GLY A 216 -14.93 21.94 29.72
C GLY A 216 -13.49 22.45 29.87
N GLY A 217 -12.50 21.57 29.74
CA GLY A 217 -11.09 21.89 29.93
C GLY A 217 -10.47 22.74 28.81
N ASP A 218 -9.18 23.07 28.97
CA ASP A 218 -8.45 23.83 27.95
C ASP A 218 -8.12 22.96 26.72
N MET A 219 -8.98 23.06 25.72
CA MET A 219 -8.83 22.40 24.43
C MET A 219 -7.56 22.80 23.68
N ALA A 220 -7.13 24.07 23.77
CA ALA A 220 -5.94 24.53 23.07
C ALA A 220 -4.67 23.96 23.75
N GLY A 221 -4.65 23.96 25.08
CA GLY A 221 -3.63 23.30 25.89
C GLY A 221 -3.52 21.81 25.60
N PHE A 222 -4.64 21.09 25.61
CA PHE A 222 -4.70 19.66 25.27
C PHE A 222 -4.12 19.36 23.88
N LEU A 223 -4.60 20.06 22.84
CA LEU A 223 -4.11 19.86 21.47
C LEU A 223 -2.62 20.19 21.37
N SER A 224 -2.14 21.24 22.05
CA SER A 224 -0.71 21.61 22.05
C SER A 224 0.18 20.51 22.64
N MET A 225 -0.27 19.90 23.73
CA MET A 225 0.43 18.80 24.40
C MET A 225 0.46 17.57 23.50
N ARG A 226 -0.66 17.25 22.83
CA ARG A 226 -0.72 16.13 21.90
C ARG A 226 0.16 16.32 20.66
N VAL A 227 0.24 17.55 20.13
CA VAL A 227 1.17 17.89 19.04
C VAL A 227 2.62 17.61 19.47
N ARG A 228 3.02 18.07 20.66
CA ARG A 228 4.38 17.83 21.17
C ARG A 228 4.67 16.35 21.37
N LEU A 229 3.73 15.61 21.95
CA LEU A 229 3.85 14.16 22.14
C LEU A 229 4.11 13.45 20.81
N TYR A 230 3.31 13.74 19.78
CA TYR A 230 3.50 13.14 18.46
C TYR A 230 4.80 13.58 17.76
N GLN A 231 5.29 14.80 18.01
CA GLN A 231 6.62 15.22 17.51
C GLN A 231 7.75 14.46 18.20
N GLU A 232 7.64 14.23 19.50
CA GLU A 232 8.62 13.45 20.26
C GLU A 232 8.63 11.98 19.83
N GLU A 233 7.46 11.38 19.63
CA GLU A 233 7.30 10.03 19.10
C GLU A 233 7.92 9.91 17.69
N ALA A 234 7.63 10.84 16.78
CA ALA A 234 8.23 10.85 15.44
C ALA A 234 9.76 11.02 15.47
N ARG A 235 10.29 11.86 16.38
CA ARG A 235 11.74 12.00 16.57
C ARG A 235 12.36 10.71 17.13
N PHE A 236 11.65 10.02 18.02
CA PHE A 236 12.10 8.75 18.58
C PHE A 236 12.14 7.65 17.51
N GLU A 237 11.07 7.49 16.72
CA GLU A 237 11.02 6.55 15.59
C GLU A 237 12.12 6.84 14.57
N GLN A 238 12.34 8.12 14.24
CA GLN A 238 13.42 8.52 13.32
C GLN A 238 14.81 8.17 13.89
N LYS A 239 15.06 8.43 15.17
CA LYS A 239 16.32 8.03 15.82
C LYS A 239 16.51 6.52 15.79
N GLN A 240 15.47 5.75 16.09
CA GLN A 240 15.52 4.30 16.03
C GLN A 240 15.82 3.80 14.61
N PHE A 241 15.20 4.41 13.61
CA PHE A 241 15.48 4.11 12.19
C PHE A 241 16.93 4.44 11.80
N LEU A 242 17.47 5.59 12.21
CA LEU A 242 18.87 5.95 11.97
C LEU A 242 19.85 5.01 12.68
N ASN A 243 19.55 4.60 13.91
CA ASN A 243 20.36 3.62 14.64
C ASN A 243 20.37 2.26 13.93
N PHE A 244 19.21 1.83 13.42
CA PHE A 244 19.13 0.61 12.61
C PHE A 244 19.94 0.74 11.32
N LEU A 245 19.83 1.87 10.61
CA LEU A 245 20.61 2.12 9.39
C LEU A 245 22.12 2.16 9.68
N SER A 246 22.53 2.68 10.82
CA SER A 246 23.93 2.67 11.28
C SER A 246 24.44 1.24 11.49
N LEU A 247 23.66 0.38 12.17
CA LEU A 247 24.00 -1.03 12.37
C LEU A 247 24.11 -1.77 11.04
N VAL A 248 23.16 -1.53 10.13
CA VAL A 248 23.18 -2.07 8.77
C VAL A 248 24.43 -1.60 8.02
N ALA A 249 24.76 -0.32 8.04
CA ALA A 249 25.97 0.23 7.43
C ALA A 249 27.27 -0.35 8.01
N GLU A 250 27.35 -0.53 9.33
CA GLU A 250 28.48 -1.17 10.00
C GLU A 250 28.66 -2.63 9.54
N SER A 251 27.55 -3.38 9.46
CA SER A 251 27.57 -4.76 8.97
C SER A 251 28.03 -4.84 7.51
N TYR A 252 27.66 -3.87 6.67
CA TYR A 252 28.09 -3.80 5.28
C TYR A 252 29.60 -3.61 5.16
N VAL A 253 30.14 -2.62 5.87
CA VAL A 253 31.58 -2.34 5.86
C VAL A 253 32.36 -3.55 6.37
N THR A 254 31.88 -4.21 7.42
CA THR A 254 32.57 -5.37 7.99
C THR A 254 32.49 -6.59 7.08
N LEU A 255 31.30 -6.94 6.58
CA LEU A 255 31.06 -8.18 5.84
C LEU A 255 31.40 -8.09 4.35
N PHE A 256 31.17 -6.95 3.70
CA PHE A 256 31.33 -6.79 2.25
C PHE A 256 32.54 -5.93 1.86
N VAL A 257 33.10 -5.12 2.77
CA VAL A 257 34.34 -4.38 2.49
C VAL A 257 35.54 -5.09 3.13
N ALA A 258 35.57 -5.19 4.46
CA ALA A 258 36.72 -5.75 5.17
C ALA A 258 36.91 -7.26 4.93
N GLY A 259 35.83 -8.05 4.97
CA GLY A 259 35.88 -9.49 4.73
C GLY A 259 36.44 -9.86 3.34
N PRO A 260 35.87 -9.35 2.24
CA PRO A 260 36.37 -9.60 0.89
C PRO A 260 37.78 -9.06 0.69
N LEU A 261 38.12 -7.89 1.24
CA LEU A 261 39.49 -7.38 1.18
C LEU A 261 40.48 -8.36 1.80
N PHE A 262 40.17 -8.92 2.98
CA PHE A 262 41.01 -9.92 3.64
C PHE A 262 41.14 -11.21 2.80
N LEU A 263 40.03 -11.70 2.24
CA LEU A 263 40.05 -12.86 1.34
C LEU A 263 40.88 -12.59 0.07
N ILE A 264 40.74 -11.41 -0.52
CA ILE A 264 41.51 -10.98 -1.68
C ILE A 264 43.01 -10.98 -1.36
N ILE A 265 43.41 -10.42 -0.22
CA ILE A 265 44.82 -10.39 0.20
C ILE A 265 45.37 -11.82 0.32
N ILE A 266 44.65 -12.73 0.99
CA ILE A 266 45.09 -14.14 1.13
C ILE A 266 45.19 -14.81 -0.24
N MET A 267 44.20 -14.64 -1.11
CA MET A 267 44.17 -15.24 -2.44
C MET A 267 45.32 -14.72 -3.32
N VAL A 268 45.65 -13.43 -3.24
CA VAL A 268 46.78 -12.84 -3.95
C VAL A 268 48.10 -13.44 -3.46
N VAL A 269 48.30 -13.54 -2.14
CA VAL A 269 49.51 -14.13 -1.55
C VAL A 269 49.64 -15.62 -1.94
N MET A 270 48.57 -16.41 -1.85
CA MET A 270 48.57 -17.81 -2.30
C MET A 270 48.85 -17.94 -3.80
N GLY A 271 48.32 -17.02 -4.60
CA GLY A 271 48.58 -16.91 -6.03
C GLY A 271 50.07 -16.76 -6.35
N MET A 272 50.79 -15.97 -5.55
CA MET A 272 52.24 -15.78 -5.70
C MET A 272 53.07 -17.01 -5.33
N VAL A 273 52.59 -17.84 -4.40
CA VAL A 273 53.27 -19.08 -3.96
C VAL A 273 53.02 -20.25 -4.93
N GLY A 274 52.26 -20.04 -6.01
CA GLY A 274 51.95 -21.04 -7.03
C GLY A 274 50.60 -21.75 -6.84
N GLY A 275 49.79 -21.30 -5.88
CA GLY A 275 48.42 -21.79 -5.70
C GLY A 275 47.45 -21.14 -6.68
N GLY A 276 46.88 -21.91 -7.61
CA GLY A 276 45.89 -21.43 -8.56
C GLY A 276 44.54 -21.12 -7.91
N ALA A 277 44.39 -19.92 -7.33
CA ALA A 277 43.14 -19.43 -6.74
C ALA A 277 42.39 -18.41 -7.65
N ILE A 278 42.79 -18.30 -8.92
CA ILE A 278 42.26 -17.28 -9.86
C ILE A 278 40.75 -17.45 -10.05
N LEU A 279 40.25 -18.68 -10.10
CA LEU A 279 38.83 -18.96 -10.30
C LEU A 279 38.00 -18.53 -9.07
N GLN A 280 38.47 -18.85 -7.86
CA GLN A 280 37.84 -18.43 -6.60
C GLN A 280 37.88 -16.90 -6.43
N PHE A 281 39.01 -16.27 -6.75
CA PHE A 281 39.16 -14.81 -6.74
C PHE A 281 38.19 -14.14 -7.71
N THR A 282 38.08 -14.67 -8.94
CA THR A 282 37.15 -14.19 -9.96
C THR A 282 35.70 -14.35 -9.51
N ALA A 283 35.34 -15.51 -8.94
CA ALA A 283 34.00 -15.76 -8.42
C ALA A 283 33.62 -14.81 -7.27
N VAL A 284 34.53 -14.56 -6.33
CA VAL A 284 34.29 -13.63 -5.22
C VAL A 284 34.11 -12.20 -5.73
N THR A 285 34.97 -11.76 -6.65
CA THR A 285 34.98 -10.38 -7.15
C THR A 285 33.81 -10.08 -8.09
N TYR A 286 33.52 -10.97 -9.03
CA TYR A 286 32.53 -10.73 -10.09
C TYR A 286 31.15 -11.34 -9.82
N ALA A 287 31.02 -12.28 -8.89
CA ALA A 287 29.71 -12.86 -8.54
C ALA A 287 29.31 -12.52 -7.10
N VAL A 288 30.11 -12.90 -6.11
CA VAL A 288 29.71 -12.77 -4.70
C VAL A 288 29.53 -11.30 -4.28
N LEU A 289 30.49 -10.44 -4.63
CA LEU A 289 30.41 -9.01 -4.30
C LEU A 289 29.18 -8.33 -4.96
N PRO A 290 28.98 -8.41 -6.29
CA PRO A 290 27.81 -7.78 -6.93
C PRO A 290 26.46 -8.32 -6.44
N ILE A 291 26.33 -9.64 -6.28
CA ILE A 291 25.10 -10.26 -5.77
C ILE A 291 24.87 -9.83 -4.32
N GLY A 292 25.92 -9.84 -3.50
CA GLY A 292 25.86 -9.38 -2.11
C GLY A 292 25.43 -7.92 -1.99
N SER A 293 26.03 -7.03 -2.78
CA SER A 293 25.63 -5.62 -2.85
C SER A 293 24.19 -5.45 -3.33
N LEU A 294 23.74 -6.22 -4.32
CA LEU A 294 22.36 -6.16 -4.82
C LEU A 294 21.35 -6.59 -3.74
N VAL A 295 21.61 -7.73 -3.07
CA VAL A 295 20.80 -8.19 -1.93
C VAL A 295 20.76 -7.14 -0.83
N PHE A 296 21.88 -6.47 -0.55
CA PHE A 296 21.96 -5.45 0.47
C PHE A 296 21.18 -4.17 0.10
N ILE A 297 21.23 -3.75 -1.17
CA ILE A 297 20.42 -2.64 -1.69
C ILE A 297 18.92 -2.96 -1.53
N LEU A 298 18.50 -4.19 -1.88
CA LEU A 298 17.11 -4.63 -1.71
C LEU A 298 16.69 -4.67 -0.24
N LEU A 299 17.58 -5.10 0.66
CA LEU A 299 17.33 -5.10 2.10
C LEU A 299 17.11 -3.67 2.62
N ILE A 300 17.92 -2.71 2.19
CA ILE A 300 17.73 -1.30 2.55
C ILE A 300 16.41 -0.77 1.97
N ASP A 301 16.09 -1.05 0.71
CA ASP A 301 14.85 -0.56 0.08
C ASP A 301 13.59 -1.12 0.76
N LEU A 302 13.62 -2.39 1.19
CA LEU A 302 12.52 -3.02 1.90
C LEU A 302 12.26 -2.39 3.28
N ILE A 303 13.33 -1.98 3.96
CA ILE A 303 13.25 -1.42 5.33
C ILE A 303 13.10 0.09 5.31
N SER A 304 13.52 0.75 4.24
CA SER A 304 13.39 2.19 4.08
C SER A 304 11.92 2.58 4.13
N LEU A 305 11.58 3.37 5.15
CA LEU A 305 10.25 3.96 5.27
C LEU A 305 10.03 4.83 4.02
N LYS A 306 9.16 4.37 3.10
CA LYS A 306 8.63 5.24 2.04
C LYS A 306 7.75 6.28 2.73
N THR A 307 8.36 7.36 3.19
CA THR A 307 7.64 8.56 3.58
C THR A 307 6.77 8.97 2.39
N GLU A 308 5.49 9.18 2.67
CA GLU A 308 4.53 9.66 1.69
C GLU A 308 5.14 10.89 1.01
N LYS A 309 5.32 10.81 -0.31
CA LYS A 309 5.86 11.94 -1.08
C LYS A 309 4.97 13.13 -0.75
N ALA A 310 5.55 14.25 -0.34
CA ALA A 310 4.81 15.48 -0.10
C ALA A 310 4.26 16.00 -1.44
N GLU A 311 3.13 15.44 -1.87
CA GLU A 311 2.46 15.84 -3.09
C GLU A 311 1.93 17.26 -2.88
N ARG A 312 2.38 18.18 -3.74
CA ARG A 312 2.00 19.58 -3.65
C ARG A 312 0.62 19.75 -4.28
N TYR A 313 -0.42 19.68 -3.46
CA TYR A 313 -1.78 19.95 -3.92
C TYR A 313 -1.99 21.44 -4.18
N ARG A 314 -2.29 21.79 -5.43
CA ARG A 314 -2.70 23.16 -5.81
C ARG A 314 -4.20 23.16 -6.07
N LYS A 315 -5.00 23.57 -5.09
CA LYS A 315 -6.43 23.84 -5.28
C LYS A 315 -6.60 25.31 -5.68
N GLY A 316 -7.09 25.55 -6.89
CA GLY A 316 -7.55 26.89 -7.26
C GLY A 316 -8.81 27.21 -6.46
N LYS A 317 -8.72 28.14 -5.52
CA LYS A 317 -9.90 28.73 -4.88
C LYS A 317 -10.14 30.07 -5.56
N TRP A 318 -11.23 30.17 -6.32
CA TRP A 318 -11.69 31.46 -6.81
C TRP A 318 -12.13 32.27 -5.60
N LEU A 319 -11.44 33.38 -5.35
CA LEU A 319 -11.81 34.33 -4.31
C LEU A 319 -12.93 35.17 -4.90
N HIS A 320 -14.15 34.83 -4.52
CA HIS A 320 -15.40 35.51 -4.85
C HIS A 320 -15.52 36.87 -4.13
N GLU A 321 -14.43 37.65 -4.13
CA GLU A 321 -14.32 38.91 -3.38
C GLU A 321 -15.08 40.06 -4.07
N TYR A 322 -15.40 39.88 -5.36
CA TYR A 322 -16.12 40.84 -6.19
C TYR A 322 -17.25 40.19 -7.00
N ASP A 323 -18.00 39.25 -6.41
CA ASP A 323 -19.14 38.60 -7.09
C ASP A 323 -20.25 39.58 -7.49
N GLU A 324 -20.34 40.71 -6.80
CA GLU A 324 -21.32 41.77 -7.06
C GLU A 324 -20.92 42.69 -8.22
N VAL A 325 -19.68 42.60 -8.73
CA VAL A 325 -19.24 43.44 -9.84
C VAL A 325 -19.69 42.80 -11.15
N PRO A 326 -20.60 43.45 -11.91
CA PRO A 326 -21.06 42.90 -13.17
C PRO A 326 -19.91 42.88 -14.18
N ILE A 327 -19.47 41.68 -14.56
CA ILE A 327 -18.48 41.48 -15.62
C ILE A 327 -19.19 41.75 -16.95
N MET A 328 -19.00 42.96 -17.49
CA MET A 328 -19.51 43.31 -18.82
C MET A 328 -18.48 42.86 -19.87
N THR A 329 -18.79 41.80 -20.62
CA THR A 329 -18.03 41.43 -21.80
C THR A 329 -18.38 42.40 -22.93
N MET A 330 -17.49 43.36 -23.21
CA MET A 330 -17.67 44.25 -24.35
C MET A 330 -17.35 43.51 -25.66
N SER A 331 -18.29 43.54 -26.61
CA SER A 331 -18.10 42.95 -27.93
C SER A 331 -17.04 43.73 -28.72
N GLY A 332 -15.99 43.03 -29.17
CA GLY A 332 -14.84 43.61 -29.90
C GLY A 332 -13.48 43.48 -29.20
N GLU A 333 -13.45 43.12 -27.91
CA GLU A 333 -12.19 42.96 -27.14
C GLU A 333 -11.56 41.56 -27.24
N GLU A 334 -12.16 40.63 -27.99
CA GLU A 334 -11.68 39.26 -28.18
C GLU A 334 -10.22 39.20 -28.66
N HIS A 335 -9.80 40.20 -29.44
CA HIS A 335 -8.43 40.33 -29.92
C HIS A 335 -7.42 40.62 -28.79
N LEU A 336 -7.80 41.38 -27.75
CA LEU A 336 -6.95 41.68 -26.59
C LEU A 336 -6.79 40.43 -25.71
N PHE A 337 -7.86 39.68 -25.49
CA PHE A 337 -7.81 38.40 -24.78
C PHE A 337 -7.00 37.36 -25.56
N ALA A 338 -7.10 37.34 -26.89
CA ALA A 338 -6.28 36.48 -27.73
C ALA A 338 -4.78 36.84 -27.66
N GLN A 339 -4.43 38.13 -27.59
CA GLN A 339 -3.05 38.58 -27.39
C GLN A 339 -2.50 38.20 -26.00
N LEU A 340 -3.32 38.37 -24.95
CA LEU A 340 -2.97 37.93 -23.59
C LEU A 340 -2.74 36.41 -23.53
N ALA A 341 -3.61 35.62 -24.15
CA ALA A 341 -3.46 34.16 -24.22
C ALA A 341 -2.19 33.75 -24.99
N HIS A 342 -1.83 34.48 -26.06
CA HIS A 342 -0.58 34.27 -26.78
C HIS A 342 0.64 34.60 -25.92
N TYR A 343 0.59 35.73 -25.20
CA TYR A 343 1.67 36.15 -24.33
C TYR A 343 1.89 35.18 -23.17
N ASP A 344 0.82 34.66 -22.57
CA ASP A 344 0.92 33.66 -21.49
C ASP A 344 1.52 32.33 -21.96
N LYS A 345 1.19 31.89 -23.18
CA LYS A 345 1.84 30.72 -23.80
C LYS A 345 3.35 30.95 -23.98
N TRP A 346 3.73 32.11 -24.52
CA TRP A 346 5.14 32.47 -24.73
C TRP A 346 5.90 32.66 -23.43
N ARG A 347 5.28 33.27 -22.42
CA ARG A 347 5.87 33.47 -21.10
C ARG A 347 6.23 32.15 -20.43
N ASN A 348 5.37 31.14 -20.54
CA ASN A 348 5.66 29.81 -20.00
C ASN A 348 6.86 29.13 -20.68
N LEU A 349 6.97 29.25 -22.01
CA LEU A 349 8.13 28.75 -22.76
C LEU A 349 9.43 29.50 -22.40
N ILE A 350 9.37 30.83 -22.35
CA ILE A 350 10.53 31.67 -22.00
C ILE A 350 10.98 31.41 -20.57
N ASN A 351 10.05 31.22 -19.63
CA ASN A 351 10.39 30.88 -18.24
C ASN A 351 11.07 29.51 -18.13
N GLN A 352 10.65 28.52 -18.91
CA GLN A 352 11.31 27.20 -18.95
C GLN A 352 12.72 27.29 -19.54
N LEU A 353 12.92 28.10 -20.59
CA LEU A 353 14.22 28.32 -21.21
C LEU A 353 15.18 29.15 -20.34
N LYS A 354 14.68 30.16 -19.62
CA LYS A 354 15.50 30.99 -18.71
C LYS A 354 15.96 30.22 -17.47
N HIS A 355 15.24 29.17 -17.08
CA HIS A 355 15.56 28.35 -15.91
C HIS A 355 15.60 26.86 -16.25
N PRO A 356 16.55 26.40 -17.09
CA PRO A 356 16.60 25.02 -17.55
C PRO A 356 16.78 24.03 -16.38
N PHE A 357 17.53 24.43 -15.35
CA PHE A 357 17.77 23.61 -14.17
C PHE A 357 16.59 23.57 -13.17
N GLN A 358 15.67 24.55 -13.17
CA GLN A 358 14.53 24.53 -12.24
C GLN A 358 13.56 23.38 -12.55
N GLY A 359 13.41 23.00 -13.82
CA GLY A 359 12.58 21.86 -14.21
C GLY A 359 13.11 20.52 -13.67
N PHE A 360 14.43 20.37 -13.60
CA PHE A 360 15.09 19.16 -13.06
C PHE A 360 15.10 19.12 -11.52
N VAL A 361 15.20 20.28 -10.87
CA VAL A 361 15.16 20.38 -9.40
C VAL A 361 13.76 20.12 -8.85
N MET A 362 12.72 20.52 -9.60
CA MET A 362 11.32 20.34 -9.18
C MET A 362 10.81 18.91 -9.37
N ASP A 363 11.22 18.23 -10.45
CA ASP A 363 10.85 16.83 -10.72
C ASP A 363 12.12 16.00 -10.99
N VAL A 364 12.64 15.32 -9.96
CA VAL A 364 13.82 14.44 -10.06
C VAL A 364 13.66 13.39 -11.16
N ASN A 365 12.45 12.91 -11.40
CA ASN A 365 12.16 11.93 -12.46
C ASN A 365 12.49 12.43 -13.87
N ARG A 366 12.50 13.75 -14.12
CA ARG A 366 12.84 14.30 -15.44
C ARG A 366 14.32 14.13 -15.77
N SER A 367 15.17 13.88 -14.77
CA SER A 367 16.59 13.57 -14.99
C SER A 367 16.79 12.26 -15.76
N PHE A 368 15.89 11.28 -15.60
CA PHE A 368 15.94 10.00 -16.33
C PHE A 368 15.85 10.19 -17.85
N TYR A 369 15.16 11.22 -18.33
CA TYR A 369 15.07 11.51 -19.76
C TYR A 369 16.42 11.89 -20.38
N ILE A 370 17.39 12.32 -19.58
CA ILE A 370 18.74 12.65 -20.05
C ILE A 370 19.71 11.53 -19.72
N THR A 371 19.67 11.00 -18.50
CA THR A 371 20.65 10.01 -18.04
C THR A 371 20.50 8.67 -18.74
N VAL A 372 19.28 8.21 -19.03
CA VAL A 372 19.05 6.92 -19.70
C VAL A 372 19.58 6.95 -21.14
N PRO A 373 19.26 7.94 -22.00
CA PRO A 373 19.83 8.01 -23.34
C PRO A 373 21.35 8.11 -23.34
N VAL A 374 21.94 8.91 -22.44
CA VAL A 374 23.40 9.05 -22.32
C VAL A 374 24.04 7.73 -21.91
N ALA A 375 23.46 7.00 -20.95
CA ALA A 375 23.94 5.69 -20.53
C ALA A 375 23.83 4.66 -21.65
N VAL A 376 22.71 4.64 -22.40
CA VAL A 376 22.54 3.76 -23.57
C VAL A 376 23.56 4.10 -24.66
N LEU A 377 23.81 5.39 -24.92
CA LEU A 377 24.82 5.83 -25.88
C LEU A 377 26.22 5.39 -25.45
N TYR A 378 26.55 5.52 -24.17
CA TYR A 378 27.84 5.10 -23.63
C TYR A 378 28.02 3.58 -23.72
N VAL A 379 27.03 2.79 -23.30
CA VAL A 379 27.08 1.32 -23.39
C VAL A 379 27.18 0.87 -24.85
N SER A 380 26.42 1.51 -25.74
CA SER A 380 26.48 1.26 -27.18
C SER A 380 27.88 1.56 -27.73
N LEU A 381 28.43 2.73 -27.43
CA LEU A 381 29.79 3.10 -27.85
C LEU A 381 30.85 2.13 -27.33
N VAL A 382 30.74 1.67 -26.08
CA VAL A 382 31.67 0.69 -25.51
C VAL A 382 31.55 -0.65 -26.22
N PHE A 383 30.32 -1.12 -26.48
CA PHE A 383 30.07 -2.40 -27.16
C PHE A 383 30.51 -2.40 -28.63
N PHE A 384 30.48 -1.23 -29.29
CA PHE A 384 30.98 -1.07 -30.66
C PHE A 384 32.51 -0.87 -30.74
N ASN A 385 33.19 -0.51 -29.64
CA ASN A 385 34.65 -0.32 -29.58
C ASN A 385 35.42 -1.52 -29.00
N THR A 386 34.74 -2.51 -28.45
CA THR A 386 35.27 -3.83 -28.09
C THR A 386 34.96 -4.83 -29.19
#